data_AF-A0A933M4F1-F1
#
_entry.id   AF-A0A933M4F1-F1
#
_cell.length_a   1.000
_cell.length_b   1.000
_cell.length_c   1.000
_cell.angle_alpha   90.00
_cell.angle_beta   90.00
_cell.angle_gamma   90.00
#
_symmetry.space_group_name_H-M   'P 1'
#
loop_
_entity.id
_entity.type
_entity.pdbx_description
1 polymer ?
#
loop_
_entity_poly.entity_id
_entity_poly.type
_entity_poly.pdbx_seq_one_letter_code
_entity_poly.pdbx_strand_id
1 'polypeptide(L)'
;MEFNWDESYSVGVRKFDDQHKKLFSLCDQLNNSVKEGKGRAVLGDILDELQEYTSKHFLAEEIDMLSQGYPDYETHKAEHDKLRLQVREFYNNYYSGNMVLSENVMDFLSDWLKLHIAKTDKKYAPFFSRVV
;
A
#
# COMPACT_ATOMS: atom_id res chain seq x y z
N MET A 1 5.84 -3.92 -14.58
CA MET A 1 6.01 -2.50 -14.20
C MET A 1 7.09 -2.30 -13.14
N GLU A 2 7.51 -1.05 -12.92
CA GLU A 2 8.48 -0.67 -11.88
C GLU A 2 7.79 0.00 -10.69
N PHE A 3 8.16 -0.41 -9.47
CA PHE A 3 7.73 0.19 -8.22
C PHE A 3 8.78 1.19 -7.74
N ASN A 4 8.97 2.25 -8.52
CA ASN A 4 9.89 3.31 -8.15
C ASN A 4 9.15 4.41 -7.40
N TRP A 5 9.65 4.74 -6.21
CA TRP A 5 9.30 6.00 -5.58
C TRP A 5 9.78 7.17 -6.45
N ASP A 6 8.93 8.18 -6.55
CA ASP A 6 9.20 9.46 -7.17
C ASP A 6 8.64 10.55 -6.25
N GLU A 7 9.27 11.72 -6.21
CA GLU A 7 8.85 12.81 -5.34
C GLU A 7 7.45 13.35 -5.68
N SER A 8 6.92 13.06 -6.88
CA SER A 8 5.51 13.31 -7.20
C SER A 8 4.54 12.44 -6.39
N TYR A 9 4.98 11.43 -5.65
CA TYR A 9 4.14 10.69 -4.71
C TYR A 9 4.19 11.26 -3.28
N SER A 10 5.07 12.22 -2.99
CA SER A 10 5.09 12.85 -1.67
C SER A 10 3.75 13.51 -1.35
N VAL A 11 3.30 13.29 -0.11
CA VAL A 11 2.12 13.93 0.47
C VAL A 11 2.50 15.07 1.42
N GLY A 12 3.79 15.42 1.49
CA GLY A 12 4.29 16.49 2.34
C GLY A 12 4.27 16.18 3.84
N VAL A 13 4.01 14.93 4.22
CA VAL A 13 4.04 14.45 5.60
C VAL A 13 5.10 13.37 5.69
N ARG A 14 6.27 13.71 6.24
CA ARG A 14 7.45 12.84 6.24
C ARG A 14 7.14 11.42 6.76
N LYS A 15 6.34 11.31 7.82
CA LYS A 15 5.88 10.01 8.37
C LYS A 15 5.22 9.14 7.30
N PHE A 16 4.33 9.69 6.49
CA PHE A 16 3.61 8.95 5.45
C PHE A 16 4.46 8.74 4.21
N ASP A 17 5.28 9.72 3.81
CA ASP A 17 6.23 9.54 2.71
C ASP A 17 7.21 8.38 2.99
N ASP A 18 7.71 8.26 4.22
CA ASP A 18 8.59 7.16 4.64
C ASP A 18 7.85 5.81 4.61
N GLN A 19 6.56 5.79 4.96
CA GLN A 19 5.72 4.59 4.87
C GLN A 19 5.42 4.19 3.42
N HIS A 20 5.06 5.16 2.56
CA HIS A 20 4.84 4.90 1.14
C HIS A 20 6.11 4.37 0.48
N LYS A 21 7.29 4.97 0.75
CA LYS A 21 8.58 4.46 0.25
C LYS A 21 8.82 2.99 0.61
N LYS A 22 8.48 2.59 1.83
CA LYS A 22 8.57 1.18 2.26
C LYS A 22 7.57 0.29 1.52
N LEU A 23 6.33 0.75 1.30
CA LEU A 23 5.36 0.02 0.47
C LEU A 23 5.84 -0.17 -0.97
N PHE A 24 6.35 0.89 -1.61
CA PHE A 24 6.98 0.79 -2.93
C PHE A 24 8.11 -0.25 -2.93
N SER A 25 8.99 -0.22 -1.93
CA SER A 25 10.09 -1.19 -1.80
C SER A 25 9.60 -2.63 -1.64
N LEU A 26 8.59 -2.88 -0.82
CA LEU A 26 8.03 -4.23 -0.63
C LEU A 26 7.39 -4.76 -1.91
N CYS A 27 6.62 -3.92 -2.61
CA CYS A 27 6.04 -4.31 -3.87
C CYS A 27 7.10 -4.56 -4.95
N ASP A 28 8.18 -3.77 -4.98
CA ASP A 28 9.29 -4.01 -5.90
C ASP A 28 9.99 -5.34 -5.62
N GLN A 29 10.27 -5.64 -4.35
CA GLN A 29 10.86 -6.91 -3.92
C GLN A 29 9.97 -8.10 -4.31
N LEU A 30 8.65 -7.98 -4.14
CA LEU A 30 7.70 -9.01 -4.53
C LEU A 30 7.71 -9.24 -6.04
N ASN A 31 7.63 -8.16 -6.82
CA ASN A 31 7.65 -8.18 -8.28
C ASN A 31 8.94 -8.78 -8.85
N ASN A 32 10.10 -8.39 -8.32
CA ASN A 32 11.39 -8.94 -8.72
C ASN A 32 11.50 -10.43 -8.34
N SER A 33 11.03 -10.81 -7.16
CA SER A 33 11.01 -12.21 -6.72
C SER A 33 10.12 -13.09 -7.63
N VAL A 34 8.99 -12.56 -8.11
CA VAL A 34 8.13 -13.24 -9.09
C VAL A 34 8.88 -13.40 -10.43
N LYS A 35 9.49 -12.34 -10.96
CA LYS A 35 10.25 -12.38 -12.22
C LYS A 35 11.45 -13.32 -12.18
N GLU A 36 12.15 -13.38 -11.04
CA GLU A 36 13.28 -14.28 -10.81
C GLU A 36 12.85 -15.74 -10.57
N GLY A 37 11.55 -16.02 -10.49
CA GLY A 37 11.03 -17.36 -10.22
C GLY A 37 11.41 -17.87 -8.83
N LYS A 38 11.45 -17.00 -7.82
CA LYS A 38 11.73 -17.40 -6.44
C LYS A 38 10.67 -18.38 -5.93
N GLY A 39 11.10 -19.23 -5.01
CA GLY A 39 10.24 -20.24 -4.40
C GLY A 39 9.11 -19.65 -3.55
N ARG A 40 8.08 -20.48 -3.32
CA ARG A 40 6.87 -20.11 -2.58
C ARG A 40 7.13 -19.56 -1.18
N ALA A 41 8.15 -20.07 -0.48
CA ALA A 41 8.50 -19.57 0.86
C ALA A 41 8.93 -18.09 0.82
N VAL A 42 9.86 -17.74 -0.08
CA VAL A 42 10.38 -16.36 -0.22
C VAL A 42 9.26 -15.39 -0.60
N LEU A 43 8.41 -15.79 -1.54
CA LEU A 43 7.26 -14.99 -1.96
C LEU A 43 6.23 -14.83 -0.84
N GLY A 44 6.01 -15.87 -0.02
CA GLY A 44 5.15 -15.83 1.16
C GLY A 44 5.65 -14.85 2.21
N ASP A 45 6.94 -14.89 2.54
CA ASP A 45 7.53 -13.99 3.54
C ASP A 45 7.37 -12.51 3.16
N ILE A 46 7.56 -12.16 1.88
CA ILE A 46 7.37 -10.80 1.37
C ILE A 46 5.88 -10.41 1.38
N LEU A 47 4.98 -11.34 1.03
CA LEU A 47 3.54 -11.10 1.04
C LEU A 47 3.01 -10.88 2.47
N ASP A 48 3.52 -11.62 3.45
CA ASP A 48 3.22 -11.43 4.87
C ASP A 48 3.63 -10.03 5.34
N GLU A 49 4.86 -9.62 5.02
CA GLU A 49 5.36 -8.28 5.36
C GLU A 49 4.52 -7.19 4.68
N LEU A 50 4.17 -7.35 3.40
CA LEU A 50 3.33 -6.41 2.66
C LEU A 50 1.93 -6.26 3.28
N GLN A 51 1.28 -7.37 3.65
CA GLN A 51 -0.04 -7.37 4.27
C GLN A 51 -0.01 -6.66 5.63
N GLU A 52 0.97 -6.98 6.47
CA GLU A 52 1.13 -6.37 7.79
C GLU A 52 1.42 -4.86 7.66
N TYR A 53 2.36 -4.49 6.78
CA TYR A 53 2.79 -3.10 6.62
C TYR A 53 1.69 -2.22 6.02
N THR A 54 0.92 -2.73 5.05
CA THR A 54 -0.25 -2.05 4.49
C THR A 54 -1.29 -1.75 5.58
N SER A 55 -1.57 -2.73 6.44
CA SER A 55 -2.54 -2.56 7.53
C SER A 55 -2.07 -1.51 8.55
N LYS A 56 -0.78 -1.51 8.90
CA LYS A 56 -0.16 -0.52 9.81
C LYS A 56 -0.18 0.89 9.21
N HIS A 57 0.15 1.02 7.93
CA HIS A 57 0.15 2.28 7.21
C HIS A 57 -1.24 2.92 7.21
N PHE A 58 -2.26 2.20 6.75
CA PHE A 58 -3.63 2.71 6.72
C PHE A 58 -4.15 3.07 8.11
N LEU A 59 -3.83 2.28 9.14
CA LEU A 59 -4.21 2.61 10.51
C LEU A 59 -3.56 3.93 10.97
N ALA A 60 -2.30 4.17 10.61
CA ALA A 60 -1.59 5.40 10.97
C ALA A 60 -2.21 6.64 10.31
N GLU A 61 -2.62 6.54 9.05
CA GLU A 61 -3.33 7.62 8.36
C GLU A 61 -4.74 7.82 8.92
N GLU A 62 -5.50 6.75 9.14
CA GLU A 62 -6.85 6.79 9.71
C GLU A 62 -6.88 7.47 11.09
N ILE A 63 -5.91 7.16 11.95
CA ILE A 63 -5.76 7.80 13.26
C ILE A 63 -5.52 9.30 13.11
N ASP A 64 -4.56 9.70 12.27
CA ASP A 64 -4.21 11.11 12.10
C ASP A 64 -5.36 11.89 11.41
N MET A 65 -6.04 11.28 10.43
CA MET A 65 -7.23 11.84 9.77
C MET A 65 -8.36 12.11 10.77
N LEU A 66 -8.66 11.14 11.65
CA LEU A 66 -9.65 11.30 12.71
C LEU A 66 -9.25 12.38 13.71
N SER A 67 -7.99 12.39 14.17
CA SER A 67 -7.54 13.35 15.18
C SER A 67 -7.57 14.80 14.67
N GLN A 68 -7.39 15.00 13.37
CA GLN A 68 -7.40 16.31 12.73
C GLN A 68 -8.77 16.70 12.16
N GLY A 69 -9.78 15.85 12.29
CA GLY A 69 -11.13 16.11 11.75
C GLY A 69 -11.17 16.21 10.24
N TYR A 70 -10.41 15.36 9.54
CA TYR A 70 -10.38 15.33 8.07
C TYR A 70 -11.78 14.99 7.50
N PRO A 71 -12.39 15.87 6.69
CA PRO A 71 -13.80 15.74 6.30
C PRO A 71 -14.10 14.53 5.42
N ASP A 72 -13.12 14.07 4.62
CA ASP A 72 -13.31 12.93 3.71
C ASP A 72 -12.87 11.59 4.32
N TYR A 73 -12.70 11.52 5.65
CA TYR A 73 -12.22 10.33 6.36
C TYR A 73 -12.99 9.05 5.98
N GLU A 74 -14.33 9.08 6.01
CA GLU A 74 -15.16 7.89 5.73
C GLU A 74 -14.93 7.36 4.31
N THR A 75 -14.83 8.27 3.33
CA THR A 75 -14.58 7.90 1.93
C THR A 75 -13.17 7.33 1.76
N HIS A 76 -12.16 7.96 2.37
CA HIS A 76 -10.78 7.48 2.33
C HIS A 76 -10.68 6.09 2.97
N LYS A 77 -11.23 5.92 4.18
CA LYS A 77 -11.25 4.65 4.89
C LYS A 77 -11.94 3.53 4.10
N ALA A 78 -13.00 3.84 3.35
CA ALA A 78 -13.65 2.86 2.48
C ALA A 78 -12.71 2.33 1.38
N GLU A 79 -11.84 3.17 0.82
CA GLU A 79 -10.80 2.75 -0.15
C GLU A 79 -9.77 1.83 0.51
N HIS A 80 -9.33 2.14 1.74
CA HIS A 80 -8.45 1.28 2.54
C HIS A 80 -9.09 -0.07 2.85
N ASP A 81 -10.33 -0.09 3.32
CA ASP A 81 -11.04 -1.31 3.67
C ASP A 81 -11.22 -2.21 2.44
N LYS A 82 -11.50 -1.62 1.28
CA LYS A 82 -11.55 -2.35 0.02
C LYS A 82 -10.22 -3.02 -0.31
N LEU A 83 -9.09 -2.30 -0.21
CA LEU A 83 -7.79 -2.92 -0.49
C LEU A 83 -7.44 -3.98 0.55
N ARG A 84 -7.70 -3.74 1.84
CA ARG A 84 -7.46 -4.73 2.90
C ARG A 84 -8.15 -6.06 2.60
N LEU A 85 -9.40 -6.02 2.10
CA LEU A 85 -10.13 -7.20 1.67
C LEU A 85 -9.45 -7.87 0.47
N GLN A 86 -9.10 -7.12 -0.57
CA GLN A 86 -8.44 -7.66 -1.77
C GLN A 86 -7.08 -8.31 -1.46
N VAL A 87 -6.26 -7.66 -0.63
CA VAL A 87 -4.95 -8.21 -0.19
C VAL A 87 -5.16 -9.46 0.65
N ARG A 88 -6.17 -9.50 1.53
CA ARG A 88 -6.51 -10.70 2.30
C ARG A 88 -6.98 -11.85 1.40
N GLU A 89 -7.74 -11.57 0.35
CA GLU A 89 -8.14 -12.58 -0.64
C GLU A 89 -6.92 -13.15 -1.37
N PHE A 90 -6.00 -12.29 -1.81
CA PHE A 90 -4.74 -12.73 -2.41
C PHE A 90 -3.92 -13.59 -1.46
N TYR A 91 -3.79 -13.16 -0.21
CA TYR A 91 -3.11 -13.90 0.85
C TYR A 91 -3.71 -15.31 1.02
N ASN A 92 -5.03 -15.40 1.22
CA ASN A 92 -5.71 -16.67 1.44
C ASN A 92 -5.60 -17.60 0.22
N ASN A 93 -5.77 -17.06 -0.99
CA ASN A 93 -5.65 -17.83 -2.23
C ASN A 93 -4.21 -18.30 -2.47
N TYR A 94 -3.22 -17.48 -2.11
CA TYR A 94 -1.82 -17.83 -2.20
C TYR A 94 -1.48 -18.99 -1.25
N TYR A 95 -1.86 -18.92 0.02
CA TYR A 95 -1.54 -19.94 1.02
C TYR A 95 -2.35 -21.24 0.86
N SER A 96 -3.59 -21.16 0.35
CA SER A 96 -4.37 -22.35 -0.01
C SER A 96 -3.88 -23.06 -1.28
N GLY A 97 -2.98 -22.44 -2.04
CA GLY A 97 -2.47 -22.99 -3.31
C GLY A 97 -3.43 -22.80 -4.48
N ASN A 98 -4.49 -21.99 -4.29
CA ASN A 98 -5.48 -21.67 -5.31
C ASN A 98 -5.01 -20.57 -6.27
N MET A 99 -3.89 -19.89 -5.97
CA MET A 99 -3.34 -18.81 -6.77
C MET A 99 -1.81 -18.80 -6.72
N VAL A 100 -1.20 -18.42 -7.84
CA VAL A 100 0.21 -18.03 -7.93
C VAL A 100 0.27 -16.50 -8.05
N LEU A 101 1.22 -15.87 -7.36
CA LEU A 101 1.49 -14.45 -7.56
C LEU A 101 1.97 -14.23 -9.00
N SER A 102 1.19 -13.48 -9.77
CA SER A 102 1.41 -13.24 -11.18
C SER A 102 1.68 -11.76 -11.44
N GLU A 103 2.15 -11.46 -12.66
CA GLU A 103 2.32 -10.07 -13.11
C GLU A 103 1.02 -9.25 -12.97
N ASN A 104 -0.15 -9.85 -13.20
CA ASN A 104 -1.44 -9.18 -13.02
C ASN A 104 -1.69 -8.72 -11.57
N VAL A 105 -1.25 -9.50 -10.57
CA VAL A 105 -1.36 -9.11 -9.16
C VAL A 105 -0.41 -7.95 -8.87
N MET A 106 0.79 -7.98 -9.46
CA MET A 106 1.77 -6.89 -9.30
C MET A 106 1.29 -5.60 -9.97
N ASP A 107 0.70 -5.69 -11.17
CA ASP A 107 0.14 -4.53 -11.86
C ASP A 107 -1.03 -3.93 -11.07
N PHE A 108 -1.92 -4.76 -10.52
CA PHE A 108 -2.97 -4.30 -9.62
C PHE A 108 -2.41 -3.54 -8.41
N LEU A 109 -1.42 -4.10 -7.71
CA LEU A 109 -0.82 -3.46 -6.53
C LEU A 109 -0.11 -2.14 -6.89
N SER A 110 0.60 -2.11 -8.03
CA SER A 110 1.25 -0.91 -8.56
C SER A 110 0.24 0.18 -8.86
N ASP A 111 -0.81 -0.15 -9.62
CA ASP A 111 -1.82 0.82 -10.03
C ASP A 111 -2.58 1.35 -8.83
N TRP A 112 -2.99 0.45 -7.92
CA TRP A 112 -3.70 0.86 -6.71
C TRP A 112 -2.84 1.83 -5.89
N LEU A 113 -1.59 1.46 -5.56
CA LEU A 113 -0.72 2.29 -4.73
C LEU A 113 -0.49 3.68 -5.34
N LYS A 114 -0.15 3.72 -6.63
CA LYS A 114 0.15 4.98 -7.32
C LYS A 114 -1.09 5.87 -7.45
N LEU A 115 -2.24 5.29 -7.79
CA LEU A 115 -3.49 6.04 -7.95
C LEU A 115 -4.03 6.52 -6.60
N HIS A 116 -4.02 5.66 -5.58
CA HIS A 116 -4.47 5.99 -4.23
C HIS A 116 -3.67 7.17 -3.66
N ILE A 117 -2.33 7.11 -3.72
CA ILE A 117 -1.48 8.21 -3.26
C ILE A 117 -1.80 9.50 -4.03
N ALA A 118 -1.84 9.42 -5.36
CA ALA A 118 -2.01 10.59 -6.21
C ALA A 118 -3.40 11.24 -6.13
N LYS A 119 -4.45 10.47 -5.87
CA LYS A 119 -5.86 10.92 -5.93
C LYS A 119 -6.54 11.01 -4.58
N THR A 120 -6.07 10.29 -3.58
CA THR A 120 -6.71 10.19 -2.27
C THR A 120 -5.78 10.76 -1.20
N ASP A 121 -4.60 10.20 -0.99
CA ASP A 121 -3.69 10.61 0.10
C ASP A 121 -3.29 12.07 -0.01
N LYS A 122 -2.93 12.55 -1.21
CA LYS A 122 -2.56 13.96 -1.41
C LYS A 122 -3.62 14.96 -0.97
N LYS A 123 -4.91 14.58 -0.87
CA LYS A 123 -5.99 15.47 -0.44
C LYS A 123 -5.91 15.80 1.05
N TYR A 124 -5.35 14.92 1.89
CA TYR A 124 -5.20 15.22 3.32
C TYR A 124 -4.02 16.15 3.61
N ALA A 125 -3.10 16.35 2.65
CA ALA A 125 -1.83 17.05 2.88
C ALA A 125 -2.00 18.46 3.49
N PRO A 126 -2.97 19.28 3.03
CA PRO A 126 -3.22 20.61 3.62
C PRO A 126 -3.75 20.57 5.06
N PHE A 127 -4.27 19.43 5.53
CA PHE A 127 -4.80 19.27 6.89
C PHE A 127 -3.70 18.89 7.89
N PHE A 128 -2.65 18.23 7.41
CA PHE A 128 -1.51 17.83 8.23
C PHE A 128 -0.36 18.86 8.22
N SER A 129 -0.31 19.75 7.22
CA SER A 129 0.69 20.81 7.11
C SER A 129 0.49 22.01 8.05
N ARG A 130 -0.47 21.94 9.00
CA ARG A 130 -0.82 23.03 9.92
C ARG A 130 -0.21 22.98 11.31
N VAL A 131 0.75 22.09 11.58
CA VAL A 131 1.55 22.19 12.81
C VAL A 131 2.80 23.00 12.47
N VAL A 132 2.71 24.30 12.76
CA VAL A 132 3.86 25.23 12.84
C VAL A 132 4.81 24.77 13.93
#